data_AF-A0A7R8VXJ8-F1
#
_entry.id   AF-A0A7R8VXJ8-F1
#
_cell.length_a   1.000
_cell.length_b   1.000
_cell.length_c   1.000
_cell.angle_alpha   90.00
_cell.angle_beta   90.00
_cell.angle_gamma   90.00
#
_symmetry.space_group_name_H-M   'P 1'
#
loop_
_entity.id
_entity.type
_entity.pdbx_description
1 polymer ?
#
loop_
_entity_poly.entity_id
_entity_poly.type
_entity_poly.pdbx_seq_one_letter_code
_entity_poly.pdbx_strand_id
1 'polypeptide(L)'
;MKHRPGDWPVTIYFPQEAVVISLANGSDVKWELCAFRELVSCSNCLDYQARRLLVRYGQTKKMNTQTDYVHMLNATMCATTRVICALLEVNQTETGVKVPAALKSYLPTEYQEEIPFVKPAPIDEAETKKQKKQKDGMKKGGGEQ
;
A
#
# COMPACT_ATOMS: atom_id res chain seq x y z
N MET A 1 -7.49 4.56 29.94
CA MET A 1 -7.81 3.78 28.73
C MET A 1 -6.52 3.10 28.27
N LYS A 2 -6.48 1.75 28.34
CA LYS A 2 -5.27 0.94 28.10
C LYS A 2 -4.96 0.87 26.60
N HIS A 3 -3.71 1.18 26.23
CA HIS A 3 -3.11 0.80 24.94
C HIS A 3 -3.30 -0.71 24.71
N ARG A 4 -3.83 -1.10 23.54
CA ARG A 4 -3.73 -2.49 23.07
C ARG A 4 -2.48 -2.62 22.19
N PRO A 5 -1.53 -3.50 22.53
CA PRO A 5 -0.45 -3.88 21.63
C PRO A 5 -1.00 -4.87 20.60
N GLY A 6 -1.02 -4.54 19.30
CA GLY A 6 -1.61 -5.48 18.34
C GLY A 6 -1.56 -5.17 16.85
N ASP A 7 -1.57 -3.90 16.42
CA ASP A 7 -1.64 -3.60 14.97
C ASP A 7 -0.24 -3.55 14.33
N TRP A 8 0.37 -4.72 14.20
CA TRP A 8 1.62 -4.93 13.47
C TRP A 8 1.33 -5.59 12.11
N PRO A 9 2.22 -5.45 11.10
CA PRO A 9 2.06 -6.07 9.78
C PRO A 9 1.76 -7.56 9.90
N VAL A 10 0.62 -7.99 9.33
CA VAL A 10 0.28 -9.42 9.27
C VAL A 10 1.14 -10.07 8.19
N THR A 11 1.90 -11.07 8.62
CA THR A 11 2.76 -11.87 7.73
C THR A 11 2.05 -13.18 7.41
N ILE A 12 1.69 -13.36 6.15
CA ILE A 12 1.08 -14.60 5.66
C ILE A 12 2.19 -15.46 5.04
N TYR A 13 2.31 -16.70 5.53
CA TYR A 13 3.25 -17.68 5.02
C TYR A 13 2.55 -18.59 4.01
N PHE A 14 2.99 -18.56 2.76
CA PHE A 14 2.57 -19.56 1.78
C PHE A 14 3.52 -20.76 1.84
N PRO A 15 3.00 -22.00 1.83
CA PRO A 15 3.81 -23.22 1.97
C PRO A 15 4.82 -23.45 0.83
N GLN A 16 4.81 -22.60 -0.20
CA GLN A 16 5.83 -22.53 -1.25
C GLN A 16 6.26 -21.07 -1.41
N GLU A 17 7.39 -20.75 -0.77
CA GLU A 17 8.30 -19.66 -1.14
C GLU A 17 7.76 -18.22 -1.18
N ALA A 18 6.70 -17.84 -0.46
CA ALA A 18 6.28 -16.43 -0.41
C ALA A 18 5.87 -15.96 0.99
N VAL A 19 6.52 -14.89 1.45
CA VAL A 19 6.09 -14.09 2.60
C VAL A 19 5.34 -12.88 2.07
N VAL A 20 4.05 -12.77 2.41
CA VAL A 20 3.22 -11.62 2.07
C VAL A 20 2.98 -10.78 3.31
N ILE A 21 3.43 -9.52 3.27
CA ILE A 21 3.12 -8.54 4.31
C ILE A 21 1.88 -7.75 3.90
N SER A 22 0.86 -7.78 4.75
CA SER A 22 -0.37 -7.03 4.57
C SER A 22 -0.63 -6.07 5.74
N LEU A 23 -1.10 -4.87 5.42
CA LEU A 23 -1.58 -3.89 6.40
C LEU A 23 -3.10 -3.97 6.51
N ALA A 24 -3.61 -3.86 7.73
CA ALA A 24 -5.02 -3.58 8.03
C ALA A 24 -5.07 -2.40 9.00
N ASN A 25 -5.99 -1.45 8.76
CA ASN A 25 -6.20 -0.31 9.64
C ASN A 25 -7.41 -0.58 10.54
N GLY A 26 -7.17 -0.60 11.86
CA GLY A 26 -8.19 -0.77 12.90
C GLY A 26 -8.34 0.49 13.75
N SER A 27 -8.96 1.54 13.23
CA SER A 27 -9.36 2.70 14.05
C SER A 27 -10.57 3.42 13.46
N ASP A 28 -11.77 3.02 13.92
CA ASP A 28 -13.02 3.76 14.16
C ASP A 28 -13.49 4.92 13.24
N VAL A 29 -12.94 5.10 12.04
CA VAL A 29 -13.44 6.08 11.05
C VAL A 29 -14.00 5.35 9.83
N LYS A 30 -15.21 4.83 10.02
CA LYS A 30 -16.28 4.60 9.04
C LYS A 30 -15.84 4.41 7.57
N TRP A 31 -15.16 3.32 7.19
CA TRP A 31 -15.12 2.87 5.79
C TRP A 31 -14.97 1.34 5.67
N GLU A 32 -15.59 0.77 4.64
CA GLU A 32 -15.70 -0.67 4.30
C GLU A 32 -14.36 -1.34 3.90
N LEU A 33 -13.20 -0.84 4.35
CA LEU A 33 -11.86 -1.19 3.86
C LEU A 33 -11.03 -2.05 4.84
N CYS A 34 -11.68 -2.82 5.74
CA CYS A 34 -11.00 -3.77 6.63
C CYS A 34 -10.45 -5.02 5.91
N ALA A 35 -9.79 -4.85 4.76
CA ALA A 35 -9.23 -5.93 3.97
C ALA A 35 -7.70 -5.79 3.87
N PHE A 36 -7.00 -6.89 4.15
CA PHE A 36 -5.57 -7.02 3.94
C PHE A 36 -5.23 -6.90 2.45
N ARG A 37 -4.25 -6.04 2.13
CA ARG A 37 -3.68 -5.93 0.78
C ARG A 37 -2.19 -6.24 0.82
N GLU A 38 -1.73 -7.03 -0.15
CA GLU A 38 -0.32 -7.38 -0.31
C GLU A 38 0.51 -6.14 -0.70
N LEU A 39 1.57 -5.87 0.06
CA LEU A 39 2.54 -4.82 -0.27
C LEU A 39 3.89 -5.34 -0.74
N VAL A 40 4.33 -6.45 -0.15
CA VAL A 40 5.65 -7.03 -0.34
C VAL A 40 5.50 -8.53 -0.50
N SER A 41 6.26 -9.08 -1.45
CA SER A 41 6.44 -10.51 -1.67
C SER A 41 7.93 -10.85 -1.57
N CYS A 42 8.30 -11.74 -0.65
CA CYS A 42 9.66 -12.24 -0.52
C CYS A 42 9.71 -13.75 -0.77
N SER A 43 10.57 -14.18 -1.68
CA SER A 43 10.69 -15.56 -2.13
C SER A 43 12.13 -16.07 -2.12
N ASN A 44 12.28 -17.34 -1.78
CA ASN A 44 13.54 -18.06 -1.82
C ASN A 44 13.38 -19.24 -2.77
N CYS A 45 13.92 -19.10 -3.98
CA CYS A 45 13.80 -20.09 -5.05
C CYS A 45 14.91 -21.14 -5.04
N LEU A 46 15.72 -21.19 -3.97
CA LEU A 46 16.87 -22.07 -3.83
C LEU A 46 17.68 -22.10 -5.14
N ASP A 47 18.00 -23.28 -5.66
CA ASP A 47 18.75 -23.46 -6.89
C ASP A 47 17.88 -23.59 -8.15
N TYR A 48 16.55 -23.47 -8.05
CA TYR A 48 15.62 -23.70 -9.17
C TYR A 48 15.90 -22.77 -10.35
N GLN A 49 16.00 -21.47 -10.07
CA GLN A 49 16.34 -20.47 -11.09
C GLN A 49 17.80 -20.58 -11.54
N ALA A 50 18.71 -20.88 -10.61
CA ALA A 50 20.14 -20.99 -10.88
C ALA A 50 20.48 -22.17 -11.80
N ARG A 51 19.77 -23.30 -11.70
CA ARG A 51 19.90 -24.45 -12.60
C ARG A 51 19.53 -24.09 -14.04
N ARG A 52 18.44 -23.35 -14.23
CA ARG A 52 17.99 -22.89 -15.55
C ARG A 52 18.91 -21.85 -16.17
N LEU A 53 19.45 -20.94 -15.36
CA LEU A 53 20.36 -19.86 -15.80
C LEU A 53 21.83 -20.27 -15.83
N LEU A 54 22.15 -21.53 -15.49
CA LEU A 54 23.51 -22.06 -15.39
C LEU A 54 24.43 -21.26 -14.46
N VAL A 55 23.89 -20.69 -13.38
CA VAL A 55 24.65 -19.91 -12.38
C VAL A 55 25.24 -20.86 -11.34
N ARG A 56 26.50 -21.21 -11.55
CA ARG A 56 27.21 -22.23 -10.78
C ARG A 56 27.89 -21.64 -9.55
N TYR A 57 27.93 -22.43 -8.49
CA TYR A 57 28.74 -22.14 -7.31
C TYR A 57 30.11 -22.78 -7.48
N GLY A 58 31.13 -21.96 -7.80
CA GLY A 58 32.49 -22.44 -8.04
C GLY A 58 33.22 -22.77 -6.74
N GLN A 59 33.48 -24.06 -6.48
CA GLN A 59 34.38 -24.48 -5.40
C GLN A 59 35.72 -24.98 -5.95
N THR A 60 36.82 -24.30 -5.57
CA THR A 60 38.19 -24.64 -6.02
C THR A 60 38.82 -25.81 -5.25
N LYS A 61 38.24 -26.22 -4.12
CA LYS A 61 38.86 -27.17 -3.17
C LYS A 61 38.27 -28.58 -3.20
N LYS A 62 37.23 -28.83 -3.98
CA LYS A 62 36.62 -30.16 -4.13
C LYS A 62 36.66 -30.55 -5.60
N MET A 63 37.28 -31.68 -5.93
CA MET A 63 36.99 -32.39 -7.18
C MET A 63 35.55 -32.95 -7.08
N ASN A 64 34.56 -32.07 -7.10
CA ASN A 64 33.16 -32.50 -7.04
C ASN A 64 32.71 -32.85 -8.46
N THR A 65 32.27 -34.08 -8.66
CA THR A 65 31.75 -34.59 -9.95
C THR A 65 30.41 -33.95 -10.32
N GLN A 66 29.72 -33.34 -9.36
CA GLN A 66 28.48 -32.59 -9.57
C GLN A 66 28.69 -31.08 -9.46
N THR A 67 28.05 -30.35 -10.36
CA THR A 67 28.07 -28.89 -10.38
C THR A 67 27.04 -28.34 -9.39
N ASP A 68 27.50 -27.69 -8.33
CA ASP A 68 26.63 -27.00 -7.37
C ASP A 68 26.13 -25.67 -7.96
N TYR A 69 24.92 -25.26 -7.59
CA TYR A 69 24.27 -24.03 -8.05
C TYR A 69 24.03 -23.08 -6.87
N VAL A 70 24.01 -21.77 -7.15
CA VAL A 70 23.74 -20.76 -6.11
C VAL A 70 22.27 -20.75 -5.70
N HIS A 71 21.97 -20.33 -4.48
CA HIS A 71 20.60 -20.04 -4.07
C HIS A 71 20.19 -18.62 -4.50
N MET A 72 19.03 -18.48 -5.11
CA MET A 72 18.48 -17.20 -5.56
C MET A 72 17.29 -16.78 -4.71
N LEU A 73 17.33 -15.53 -4.24
CA LEU A 73 16.26 -14.89 -3.48
C LEU A 73 15.74 -13.67 -4.25
N ASN A 74 14.44 -13.42 -4.17
CA ASN A 74 13.79 -12.25 -4.76
C ASN A 74 12.83 -11.62 -3.74
N ALA A 75 12.91 -10.31 -3.55
CA ALA A 75 12.02 -9.56 -2.69
C ALA A 75 11.60 -8.23 -3.33
N THR A 76 10.30 -7.94 -3.30
CA THR A 76 9.78 -6.61 -3.67
C THR A 76 9.95 -5.66 -2.51
N MET A 77 10.95 -4.77 -2.54
CA MET A 77 11.20 -3.84 -1.43
C MET A 77 10.09 -2.78 -1.28
N CYS A 78 9.60 -2.22 -2.39
CA CYS A 78 8.60 -1.16 -2.38
C CYS A 78 7.76 -1.18 -3.67
N ALA A 79 6.49 -1.59 -3.56
CA ALA A 79 5.51 -1.41 -4.62
C ALA A 79 4.94 0.01 -4.55
N THR A 80 5.59 0.96 -5.23
CA THR A 80 5.38 2.41 -5.04
C THR A 80 3.92 2.84 -4.98
N THR A 81 3.08 2.39 -5.92
CA THR A 81 1.65 2.77 -5.95
C THR A 81 0.88 2.24 -4.75
N ARG A 82 1.13 0.99 -4.35
CA ARG A 82 0.48 0.38 -3.18
C ARG A 82 0.94 1.03 -1.88
N VAL A 83 2.23 1.35 -1.78
CA VAL A 83 2.80 2.05 -0.63
C VAL A 83 2.24 3.47 -0.52
N ILE A 84 2.07 4.18 -1.63
CA ILE A 84 1.41 5.50 -1.64
C ILE A 84 -0.02 5.39 -1.11
N CYS A 85 -0.83 4.43 -1.60
CA CYS A 85 -2.19 4.24 -1.07
C CYS A 85 -2.19 3.99 0.44
N ALA A 86 -1.33 3.08 0.92
CA ALA A 86 -1.22 2.78 2.34
C ALA A 86 -0.77 4.02 3.17
N LEU A 87 0.16 4.82 2.64
CA LEU A 87 0.62 6.04 3.29
C LEU A 87 -0.47 7.10 3.38
N LEU A 88 -1.24 7.29 2.31
CA LEU A 88 -2.37 8.22 2.27
C LEU A 88 -3.46 7.80 3.26
N GLU A 89 -3.78 6.50 3.33
CA GLU A 89 -4.80 5.97 4.24
C GLU A 89 -4.38 6.06 5.71
N VAL A 90 -3.13 5.73 6.04
CA VAL A 90 -2.64 5.69 7.43
C VAL A 90 -2.38 7.09 8.00
N ASN A 91 -1.94 8.04 7.17
CA ASN A 91 -1.53 9.37 7.63
C ASN A 91 -2.54 10.48 7.28
N GLN A 92 -3.78 10.12 6.93
CA GLN A 92 -4.84 11.09 6.66
C GLN A 92 -5.23 11.87 7.92
N THR A 93 -5.33 13.20 7.78
CA THR A 93 -5.82 14.15 8.79
C THR A 93 -7.08 14.85 8.28
N GLU A 94 -7.67 15.74 9.07
CA GLU A 94 -8.82 16.56 8.63
C GLU A 94 -8.44 17.55 7.50
N THR A 95 -7.19 18.01 7.49
CA THR A 95 -6.68 19.06 6.60
C THR A 95 -5.88 18.53 5.41
N GLY A 96 -5.37 17.29 5.49
CA GLY A 96 -4.47 16.73 4.48
C GLY A 96 -3.95 15.34 4.83
N VAL A 97 -2.70 15.09 4.47
CA VAL A 97 -1.97 13.86 4.78
C VAL A 97 -0.61 14.22 5.38
N LYS A 98 -0.36 13.74 6.60
CA LYS A 98 0.91 13.97 7.31
C LYS A 98 2.04 13.17 6.68
N VAL A 99 3.20 13.80 6.49
CA VAL A 99 4.36 13.11 5.89
C VAL A 99 5.18 12.36 6.94
N PRO A 100 5.48 11.06 6.74
CA PRO A 100 6.37 10.31 7.62
C PRO A 100 7.78 10.90 7.69
N ALA A 101 8.39 10.88 8.87
CA ALA A 101 9.72 11.47 9.12
C ALA A 101 10.79 11.01 8.11
N ALA A 102 10.77 9.74 7.69
CA ALA A 102 11.72 9.17 6.74
C ALA A 102 11.59 9.72 5.31
N LEU A 103 10.42 10.26 4.94
CA LEU A 103 10.17 10.79 3.59
C LEU A 103 10.40 12.30 3.48
N LYS A 104 10.48 13.02 4.60
CA LYS A 104 10.56 14.49 4.63
C LYS A 104 11.74 15.05 3.84
N SER A 105 12.91 14.41 3.93
CA SER A 105 14.12 14.86 3.23
C SER A 105 14.05 14.70 1.71
N TYR A 106 13.11 13.88 1.20
CA TYR A 106 12.95 13.61 -0.23
C TYR A 106 11.83 14.44 -0.85
N LEU A 107 11.07 15.20 -0.06
CA LEU A 107 9.99 16.06 -0.54
C LEU A 107 10.41 17.54 -0.63
N PRO A 108 9.79 18.31 -1.54
CA PRO A 108 9.93 19.76 -1.58
C PRO A 108 9.59 20.40 -0.24
N THR A 109 10.25 21.52 0.10
CA THR A 109 10.13 22.23 1.39
C THR A 109 8.67 22.52 1.78
N GLU A 110 7.81 22.80 0.79
CA GLU A 110 6.40 23.10 0.98
C GLU A 110 5.57 21.91 1.50
N TYR A 111 5.99 20.68 1.24
CA TYR A 111 5.25 19.46 1.57
C TYR A 111 5.94 18.57 2.60
N GLN A 112 6.94 19.08 3.33
CA GLN A 112 7.71 18.26 4.27
C GLN A 112 6.92 17.87 5.52
N GLU A 113 5.92 18.67 5.90
CA GLU A 113 5.12 18.40 7.10
C GLU A 113 3.76 17.78 6.77
N GLU A 114 3.03 18.35 5.82
CA GLU A 114 1.69 17.91 5.45
C GLU A 114 1.38 18.20 3.98
N ILE A 115 0.67 17.29 3.33
CA ILE A 115 0.14 17.43 1.96
C ILE A 115 -1.33 17.84 2.08
N PRO A 116 -1.71 19.09 1.79
CA PRO A 116 -3.08 19.59 2.02
C PRO A 116 -4.08 19.07 0.98
N PHE A 117 -5.34 18.94 1.38
CA PHE A 117 -6.43 18.66 0.43
C PHE A 117 -6.76 19.88 -0.42
N VAL A 118 -6.55 19.77 -1.73
CA VAL A 118 -6.83 20.84 -2.71
C VAL A 118 -8.21 20.73 -3.36
N LYS A 119 -8.86 19.57 -3.23
CA LYS A 119 -10.19 19.29 -3.80
C LYS A 119 -11.07 18.62 -2.75
N PRO A 120 -12.39 18.92 -2.74
CA PRO A 120 -13.33 18.22 -1.88
C PRO A 120 -13.41 16.74 -2.29
N ALA A 121 -13.90 15.90 -1.38
CA ALA A 121 -14.08 14.50 -1.70
C ALA A 121 -15.09 14.35 -2.86
N PRO A 122 -14.87 13.44 -3.81
CA PRO A 122 -15.78 13.24 -4.94
C PRO A 122 -17.23 12.92 -4.54
N ILE A 123 -17.43 12.38 -3.34
CA ILE A 123 -18.75 12.05 -2.77
C ILE A 123 -19.52 13.34 -2.46
N ASP A 124 -18.87 14.32 -1.84
CA ASP A 124 -19.47 15.60 -1.46
C ASP A 124 -19.86 16.42 -2.71
N GLU A 125 -19.06 16.35 -3.77
CA GLU A 125 -19.40 17.00 -5.05
C GLU A 125 -20.65 16.39 -5.69
N ALA A 126 -20.81 15.07 -5.61
CA ALA A 126 -21.93 14.35 -6.20
C ALA A 126 -23.24 14.63 -5.46
N GLU A 127 -23.20 14.70 -4.12
CA GLU A 127 -24.35 15.07 -3.30
C GLU A 127 -24.76 16.53 -3.52
N THR A 128 -23.79 17.44 -3.56
CA THR A 128 -24.06 18.87 -3.82
C THR A 128 -24.66 19.08 -5.21
N LYS A 129 -24.19 18.36 -6.23
CA LYS A 129 -24.78 18.37 -7.58
C LYS A 129 -26.19 17.77 -7.60
N LYS A 130 -26.46 16.68 -6.87
CA LYS A 130 -27.80 16.10 -6.72
C LYS A 130 -28.78 17.06 -6.02
N GLN A 131 -28.36 17.68 -4.91
CA GLN A 131 -29.17 18.64 -4.16
C GLN A 131 -29.47 19.89 -5.00
N LYS A 132 -28.49 20.39 -5.77
CA LYS A 132 -28.69 21.53 -6.68
C LYS A 132 -29.67 21.20 -7.81
N LYS A 133 -29.59 19.98 -8.38
CA LYS A 133 -30.53 19.49 -9.40
C LYS A 133 -31.96 19.29 -8.86
N GLN A 134 -32.12 18.86 -7.60
CA GLN A 134 -33.43 18.79 -6.93
C GLN A 134 -34.01 20.19 -6.65
N LYS A 135 -33.18 21.15 -6.22
CA LYS A 135 -33.62 22.52 -5.92
C LYS A 135 -34.03 23.30 -7.17
N ASP A 136 -33.34 23.09 -8.30
CA ASP A 136 -33.71 23.70 -9.59
C ASP A 136 -34.95 23.05 -10.23
N GLY A 137 -35.19 21.75 -9.98
CA GLY A 137 -36.43 21.07 -10.38
C GLY A 137 -37.66 21.57 -9.62
N MET A 138 -37.53 21.84 -8.31
CA MET A 138 -38.61 22.36 -7.47
C MET A 138 -39.01 23.80 -7.85
N LYS A 139 -38.05 24.63 -8.30
CA LYS A 139 -38.30 26.03 -8.72
C LYS A 139 -39.03 26.15 -10.07
N LYS A 140 -38.94 25.15 -10.95
CA LYS A 140 -39.60 25.17 -12.27
C LYS A 140 -41.03 24.63 -12.29
N GLY A 141 -41.50 23.99 -11.21
CA GLY A 141 -42.85 23.44 -11.11
C GLY A 141 -43.87 24.32 -10.37
N GLY A 142 -43.49 25.51 -9.90
CA GLY A 142 -44.31 26.37 -9.05
C GLY A 142 -44.89 27.62 -9.73
N GLY A 143 -44.96 27.65 -11.06
CA GLY A 143 -45.40 28.83 -11.82
C GLY A 143 -46.21 28.46 -13.05
N GLU A 144 -47.44 28.00 -12.85
CA GLU A 144 -48.53 28.22 -13.79
C GLU A 144 -49.84 28.18 -12.97
N GLN A 145 -50.40 29.37 -12.79
CA GLN A 145 -51.73 29.62 -12.25
C GLN A 145 -52.48 30.42 -13.31
#